data_AF-A0A969M5Y4-F1
#
_entry.id   AF-A0A969M5Y4-F1
#
_cell.length_a   1.000
_cell.length_b   1.000
_cell.length_c   1.000
_cell.angle_alpha   90.00
_cell.angle_beta   90.00
_cell.angle_gamma   90.00
#
_symmetry.space_group_name_H-M   'P 1'
#
loop_
_entity.id
_entity.type
_entity.pdbx_description
1 polymer ?
#
loop_
_entity_poly.entity_id
_entity_poly.type
_entity_poly.pdbx_seq_one_letter_code
_entity_poly.pdbx_strand_id
1 'polypeptide(L)'
;IAALSRELVGRYGQCCESRIRCCPDRHGAEAALATMKRWGLKLWLSSATPDRDLAEIIVRRGWMRLFDGVLGSSRSKAANLRHVMAVERAAPREVVMVGDSADDVAGAREAGTWMVVITTGAGRVPARGPFALDHPRTLPALIARMRAKPLGRGRG
;
A
#
# COMPACT_ATOMS: atom_id res chain seq x y z
N ILE A 1 -20.22 -13.53 26.53
CA ILE A 1 -19.99 -13.45 25.05
C ILE A 1 -19.05 -12.29 24.68
N ALA A 2 -19.34 -11.03 25.05
CA ALA A 2 -18.49 -9.88 24.68
C ALA A 2 -17.05 -9.89 25.24
N ALA A 3 -16.84 -10.40 26.46
CA ALA A 3 -15.50 -10.46 27.07
C ALA A 3 -14.57 -11.47 26.37
N LEU A 4 -15.08 -12.68 26.09
CA LEU A 4 -14.36 -13.72 25.36
C LEU A 4 -14.02 -13.30 23.92
N SER A 5 -14.94 -12.60 23.25
CA SER A 5 -14.70 -12.06 21.91
C SER A 5 -13.55 -11.04 21.90
N ARG A 6 -13.51 -10.11 22.88
CA ARG A 6 -12.40 -9.16 23.03
C ARG A 6 -11.07 -9.84 23.33
N GLU A 7 -11.08 -10.86 24.19
CA GLU A 7 -9.87 -11.63 24.52
C GLU A 7 -9.31 -12.36 23.30
N LEU A 8 -10.17 -13.03 22.52
CA LEU A 8 -9.76 -13.75 21.32
C LEU A 8 -9.26 -12.80 20.21
N VAL A 9 -9.90 -11.64 20.03
CA VAL A 9 -9.42 -10.59 19.11
C VAL A 9 -8.05 -10.08 19.55
N GLY A 10 -7.86 -9.83 20.85
CA GLY A 10 -6.57 -9.40 21.40
C GLY A 10 -5.46 -10.45 21.22
N ARG A 11 -5.74 -11.72 21.50
CA ARG A 11 -4.78 -12.83 21.30
C ARG A 11 -4.44 -13.05 19.83
N TYR A 12 -5.43 -12.92 18.94
CA TYR A 12 -5.20 -12.98 17.49
C TYR A 12 -4.30 -11.81 17.03
N GLY A 13 -4.60 -10.57 17.44
CA GLY A 13 -3.78 -9.39 17.15
C GLY A 13 -2.33 -9.57 17.60
N GLN A 14 -2.11 -9.96 18.86
CA GLN A 14 -0.77 -10.22 19.39
C GLN A 14 -0.01 -11.32 18.64
N CYS A 15 -0.71 -12.38 18.22
CA CYS A 15 -0.11 -13.46 17.44
C CYS A 15 0.30 -12.99 16.04
N CYS A 16 -0.58 -12.23 15.37
CA CYS A 16 -0.29 -11.61 14.08
C CYS A 16 0.89 -10.64 14.19
N GLU A 17 0.88 -9.72 15.16
CA GLU A 17 1.96 -8.76 15.40
C GLU A 17 3.30 -9.45 15.64
N SER A 18 3.33 -10.48 16.48
CA SER A 18 4.56 -11.21 16.81
C SER A 18 5.17 -11.90 15.59
N ARG A 19 4.34 -12.46 14.71
CA ARG A 19 4.79 -13.08 13.46
C ARG A 19 5.14 -12.06 12.39
N ILE A 20 4.36 -10.98 12.30
CA ILE A 20 4.66 -9.86 11.41
C ILE A 20 5.99 -9.24 11.80
N ARG A 21 6.36 -9.11 13.08
CA ARG A 21 7.66 -8.56 13.46
C ARG A 21 8.85 -9.31 12.83
N CYS A 22 8.81 -10.64 12.86
CA CYS A 22 9.95 -11.47 12.50
C CYS A 22 9.95 -11.93 11.04
N CYS A 23 8.86 -11.73 10.28
CA CYS A 23 8.85 -12.20 8.91
C CYS A 23 9.71 -11.30 8.01
N PRO A 24 10.51 -11.86 7.07
CA PRO A 24 11.24 -11.03 6.12
C PRO A 24 10.27 -10.15 5.32
N ASP A 25 10.75 -9.00 4.85
CA ASP A 25 9.98 -8.19 3.93
C ASP A 25 9.77 -8.97 2.62
N ARG A 26 8.62 -8.74 1.98
CA ARG A 26 8.27 -9.51 0.78
C ARG A 26 9.18 -9.13 -0.37
N HIS A 27 10.13 -10.01 -0.67
CA HIS A 27 10.94 -9.98 -1.90
C HIS A 27 11.57 -8.60 -2.19
N GLY A 28 12.17 -7.93 -1.20
CA GLY A 28 12.89 -6.65 -1.39
C GLY A 28 12.00 -5.40 -1.40
N ALA A 29 10.84 -5.46 -0.74
CA ALA A 29 9.93 -4.34 -0.59
C ALA A 29 10.58 -3.16 0.14
N GLU A 30 11.36 -3.41 1.20
CA GLU A 30 12.01 -2.34 1.95
C GLU A 30 13.02 -1.58 1.09
N ALA A 31 13.86 -2.29 0.34
CA ALA A 31 14.83 -1.70 -0.58
C ALA A 31 14.15 -0.90 -1.71
N ALA A 32 13.02 -1.40 -2.22
CA ALA A 32 12.21 -0.71 -3.23
C ALA A 32 11.63 0.61 -2.68
N LEU A 33 11.02 0.57 -1.49
CA LEU A 33 10.48 1.75 -0.81
C LEU A 33 11.59 2.77 -0.53
N ALA A 34 12.72 2.35 0.03
CA ALA A 34 13.86 3.22 0.29
C ALA A 34 14.39 3.89 -0.99
N THR A 35 14.43 3.15 -2.11
CA THR A 35 14.84 3.69 -3.42
C THR A 35 13.88 4.76 -3.92
N MET A 36 12.58 4.49 -3.87
CA MET A 36 11.56 5.47 -4.26
C MET A 36 11.58 6.70 -3.36
N LYS A 37 11.84 6.52 -2.05
CA LYS A 37 12.00 7.63 -1.11
C LYS A 37 13.19 8.52 -1.44
N ARG A 38 14.33 7.92 -1.81
CA ARG A 38 15.52 8.66 -2.29
C ARG A 38 15.25 9.45 -3.57
N TRP A 39 14.27 9.05 -4.38
CA TRP A 39 13.83 9.81 -5.55
C TRP A 39 12.92 11.01 -5.22
N GLY A 40 12.61 11.22 -3.94
CA GLY A 40 11.72 12.29 -3.48
C GLY A 40 10.23 11.94 -3.58
N LEU A 41 9.87 10.67 -3.80
CA LEU A 41 8.47 10.26 -3.85
C LEU A 41 7.84 10.27 -2.46
N LYS A 42 6.59 10.74 -2.42
CA LYS A 42 5.74 10.61 -1.23
C LYS A 42 5.17 9.20 -1.16
N LEU A 43 5.45 8.51 -0.07
CA LEU A 43 5.07 7.12 0.14
C LEU A 43 4.10 7.03 1.31
N TRP A 44 2.89 6.54 1.04
CA TRP A 44 1.86 6.35 2.05
C TRP A 44 1.48 4.87 2.15
N LEU A 45 1.20 4.41 3.37
CA LEU A 45 0.68 3.06 3.59
C LEU A 45 -0.81 3.13 3.87
N SER A 46 -1.60 2.32 3.15
CA SER A 46 -3.05 2.18 3.37
C SER A 46 -3.36 0.70 3.56
N SER A 47 -3.75 0.29 4.78
CA SER A 47 -3.96 -1.13 5.14
C SER A 47 -5.37 -1.38 5.66
N ALA A 48 -5.85 -2.63 5.51
CA ALA A 48 -7.06 -3.10 6.18
C ALA A 48 -6.84 -3.38 7.69
N THR A 49 -5.60 -3.29 8.16
CA THR A 49 -5.25 -3.36 9.58
C THR A 49 -5.80 -2.14 10.34
N PRO A 50 -6.41 -2.33 11.54
CA PRO A 50 -6.83 -1.22 12.38
C PRO A 50 -5.68 -0.22 12.63
N ASP A 51 -6.00 1.07 12.70
CA ASP A 51 -5.00 2.16 12.73
C ASP A 51 -3.99 2.02 13.86
N ARG A 52 -4.44 1.63 15.06
CA ARG A 52 -3.57 1.43 16.22
C ARG A 52 -2.57 0.28 15.96
N ASP A 53 -3.08 -0.88 15.60
CA ASP A 53 -2.27 -2.09 15.38
C ASP A 53 -1.27 -1.86 14.22
N LEU A 54 -1.70 -1.16 13.18
CA LEU A 54 -0.86 -0.79 12.05
C LEU A 54 0.29 0.13 12.48
N ALA A 55 0.01 1.15 13.30
CA ALA A 55 1.05 2.03 13.83
C ALA A 55 2.07 1.27 14.66
N GLU A 56 1.62 0.37 15.54
CA GLU A 56 2.49 -0.48 16.36
C GLU A 56 3.39 -1.40 15.48
N ILE A 57 2.83 -1.99 14.41
CA ILE A 57 3.60 -2.79 13.44
C ILE A 57 4.70 -1.96 12.77
N ILE A 58 4.38 -0.76 12.29
CA ILE A 58 5.34 0.10 11.57
C ILE A 58 6.48 0.57 12.47
N VAL A 59 6.18 0.91 13.73
CA VAL A 59 7.19 1.26 14.74
C VAL A 59 8.11 0.07 14.99
N ARG A 60 7.56 -1.11 15.27
CA ARG A 60 8.34 -2.32 15.59
C ARG A 60 9.19 -2.82 14.42
N ARG A 61 8.74 -2.56 13.19
CA ARG A 61 9.50 -2.85 11.95
C ARG A 61 10.62 -1.84 11.68
N GLY A 62 10.65 -0.70 12.36
CA GLY A 62 11.58 0.39 12.04
C GLY A 62 11.27 1.08 10.70
N TRP A 63 10.02 0.95 10.24
CA TRP A 63 9.57 1.41 8.91
C TRP A 63 8.99 2.82 8.91
N MET A 64 8.91 3.49 10.06
CA MET A 64 8.38 4.85 10.17
C MET A 64 9.02 5.82 9.16
N ARG A 65 10.35 5.70 8.92
CA ARG A 65 11.09 6.56 7.99
C ARG A 65 10.79 6.30 6.50
N LEU A 66 10.16 5.16 6.18
CA LEU A 66 9.86 4.79 4.80
C LEU A 66 8.59 5.46 4.29
N PHE A 67 7.67 5.85 5.18
CA PHE A 67 6.35 6.39 4.82
C PHE A 67 6.18 7.83 5.33
N ASP A 68 5.56 8.70 4.53
CA ASP A 68 5.12 10.05 4.94
C ASP A 68 3.82 10.00 5.77
N GLY A 69 3.07 8.91 5.65
CA GLY A 69 1.89 8.68 6.45
C GLY A 69 1.38 7.24 6.34
N VAL A 70 0.64 6.84 7.35
CA VAL A 70 0.11 5.48 7.52
C VAL A 70 -1.36 5.58 7.90
N LEU A 71 -2.21 4.87 7.14
CA LEU A 71 -3.66 4.92 7.24
C LEU A 71 -4.19 3.48 7.40
N GLY A 72 -4.90 3.22 8.49
CA GLY A 72 -5.52 1.92 8.75
C GLY A 72 -6.92 1.81 8.15
N SER A 73 -7.68 0.85 8.68
CA SER A 73 -9.03 0.50 8.21
C SER A 73 -10.16 1.37 8.75
N SER A 74 -9.88 2.45 9.48
CA SER A 74 -10.91 3.43 9.88
C SER A 74 -11.63 4.08 8.69
N ARG A 75 -11.07 4.00 7.47
CA ARG A 75 -11.63 4.57 6.25
C ARG A 75 -11.49 3.59 5.08
N SER A 76 -12.29 3.79 4.03
CA SER A 76 -12.13 3.05 2.77
C SER A 76 -10.82 3.42 2.06
N LYS A 77 -10.33 2.53 1.19
CA LYS A 77 -9.14 2.79 0.36
C LYS A 77 -9.30 4.06 -0.50
N ALA A 78 -10.49 4.29 -1.06
CA ALA A 78 -10.79 5.49 -1.82
C ALA A 78 -10.75 6.76 -0.95
N ALA A 79 -11.30 6.71 0.27
CA ALA A 79 -11.23 7.83 1.21
C ALA A 79 -9.78 8.11 1.65
N ASN A 80 -8.97 7.07 1.87
CA ASN A 80 -7.54 7.22 2.15
C ASN A 80 -6.81 7.87 0.97
N LEU A 81 -7.04 7.44 -0.27
CA LEU A 81 -6.44 8.05 -1.46
C LEU A 81 -6.84 9.52 -1.62
N ARG A 82 -8.11 9.87 -1.41
CA ARG A 82 -8.57 11.26 -1.44
C ARG A 82 -7.90 12.12 -0.37
N HIS A 83 -7.72 11.56 0.83
CA HIS A 83 -6.99 12.23 1.90
C HIS A 83 -5.53 12.49 1.51
N VAL A 84 -4.83 11.50 0.97
CA VAL A 84 -3.44 11.64 0.50
C VAL A 84 -3.33 12.72 -0.58
N MET A 85 -4.22 12.69 -1.58
CA MET A 85 -4.27 13.72 -2.63
C MET A 85 -4.45 15.13 -2.06
N ALA A 86 -5.31 15.29 -1.06
CA ALA A 86 -5.53 16.59 -0.42
C ALA A 86 -4.31 17.07 0.39
N VAL A 87 -3.68 16.18 1.16
CA VAL A 87 -2.51 16.50 1.99
C VAL A 87 -1.30 16.84 1.11
N GLU A 88 -1.04 16.03 0.09
CA GLU A 88 0.12 16.19 -0.80
C GLU A 88 -0.14 17.17 -1.95
N ARG A 89 -1.36 17.69 -2.07
CA ARG A 89 -1.81 18.56 -3.18
C ARG A 89 -1.57 17.94 -4.55
N ALA A 90 -1.77 16.64 -4.66
CA ALA A 90 -1.53 15.85 -5.86
C ALA A 90 -2.84 15.61 -6.64
N ALA A 91 -2.77 15.68 -7.97
CA ALA A 91 -3.86 15.25 -8.83
C ALA A 91 -3.95 13.72 -8.89
N PRO A 92 -5.12 13.13 -9.21
CA PRO A 92 -5.27 11.67 -9.29
C PRO A 92 -4.26 10.98 -10.21
N ARG A 93 -3.89 11.64 -11.32
CA ARG A 93 -2.88 11.16 -12.29
C ARG A 93 -1.45 11.13 -11.76
N GLU A 94 -1.19 11.77 -10.62
CA GLU A 94 0.12 11.83 -9.94
C GLU A 94 0.22 10.83 -8.79
N VAL A 95 -0.88 10.12 -8.50
CA VAL A 95 -0.96 9.11 -7.44
C VAL A 95 -1.10 7.72 -8.05
N VAL A 96 -0.35 6.77 -7.50
CA VAL A 96 -0.38 5.36 -7.87
C VAL A 96 -0.71 4.54 -6.62
N MET A 97 -1.84 3.82 -6.65
CA MET A 97 -2.14 2.79 -5.66
C MET A 97 -1.38 1.51 -6.03
N VAL A 98 -0.75 0.88 -5.05
CA VAL A 98 -0.05 -0.39 -5.22
C VAL A 98 -0.62 -1.39 -4.21
N GLY A 99 -1.13 -2.52 -4.68
CA GLY A 99 -1.77 -3.51 -3.81
C GLY A 99 -2.06 -4.83 -4.51
N ASP A 100 -2.41 -5.86 -3.74
CA ASP A 100 -2.68 -7.22 -4.24
C ASP A 100 -4.16 -7.63 -4.13
N SER A 101 -5.02 -6.75 -3.59
CA SER A 101 -6.41 -7.07 -3.25
C SER A 101 -7.44 -6.37 -4.13
N ALA A 102 -8.66 -6.91 -4.15
CA ALA A 102 -9.79 -6.30 -4.85
C ALA A 102 -10.14 -4.91 -4.27
N ASP A 103 -9.96 -4.72 -2.97
CA ASP A 103 -10.20 -3.44 -2.29
C ASP A 103 -9.24 -2.35 -2.77
N ASP A 104 -7.99 -2.71 -3.06
CA ASP A 104 -7.01 -1.76 -3.61
C ASP A 104 -7.41 -1.32 -5.03
N VAL A 105 -7.83 -2.28 -5.86
CA VAL A 105 -8.30 -2.01 -7.23
C VAL A 105 -9.56 -1.15 -7.22
N ALA A 106 -10.55 -1.52 -6.40
CA ALA A 106 -11.80 -0.79 -6.25
C ALA A 106 -11.53 0.63 -5.73
N GLY A 107 -10.69 0.76 -4.70
CA GLY A 107 -10.29 2.04 -4.12
C GLY A 107 -9.60 2.96 -5.13
N ALA A 108 -8.64 2.44 -5.90
CA ALA A 108 -7.94 3.19 -6.94
C ALA A 108 -8.90 3.67 -8.04
N ARG A 109 -9.81 2.79 -8.48
CA ARG A 109 -10.82 3.12 -9.49
C ARG A 109 -11.78 4.20 -9.00
N GLU A 110 -12.29 4.08 -7.78
CA GLU A 110 -13.21 5.06 -7.19
C GLU A 110 -12.55 6.42 -6.92
N ALA A 111 -11.24 6.42 -6.64
CA ALA A 111 -10.45 7.64 -6.46
C ALA A 111 -9.92 8.24 -7.78
N GLY A 112 -10.00 7.49 -8.89
CA GLY A 112 -9.49 7.92 -10.19
C GLY A 112 -7.96 7.92 -10.30
N THR A 113 -7.26 7.14 -9.47
CA THR A 113 -5.79 7.06 -9.46
C THR A 113 -5.28 5.92 -10.34
N TRP A 114 -3.97 5.91 -10.63
CA TRP A 114 -3.35 4.73 -11.23
C TRP A 114 -3.38 3.54 -10.26
N MET A 115 -3.39 2.33 -10.80
CA MET A 115 -3.31 1.09 -10.03
C MET A 115 -2.18 0.21 -10.57
N VAL A 116 -1.31 -0.25 -9.67
CA VAL A 116 -0.34 -1.31 -9.91
C VAL A 116 -0.72 -2.51 -9.05
N VAL A 117 -1.02 -3.63 -9.70
CA VAL A 117 -1.42 -4.86 -9.01
C VAL A 117 -0.20 -5.72 -8.73
N ILE A 118 -0.02 -6.12 -7.48
CA ILE A 118 0.94 -7.15 -7.12
C ILE A 118 0.26 -8.52 -7.26
N THR A 119 0.64 -9.30 -8.27
CA THR A 119 -0.02 -10.56 -8.65
C THR A 119 0.34 -11.72 -7.72
N THR A 120 1.48 -11.64 -7.02
CA THR A 120 1.83 -12.61 -5.98
C THR A 120 1.48 -12.02 -4.61
N GLY A 121 0.37 -12.48 -4.05
CA GLY A 121 -0.33 -11.85 -2.93
C GLY A 121 -1.26 -12.83 -2.22
N ALA A 122 -1.70 -12.50 -1.01
CA ALA A 122 -2.74 -13.27 -0.34
C ALA A 122 -4.14 -12.88 -0.87
N GLY A 123 -4.31 -11.63 -1.30
CA GLY A 123 -5.55 -11.07 -1.86
C GLY A 123 -5.79 -11.35 -3.35
N ARG A 124 -4.95 -12.20 -3.96
CA ARG A 124 -4.81 -12.50 -5.41
C ARG A 124 -5.91 -11.92 -6.30
N VAL A 125 -5.66 -10.73 -6.83
CA VAL A 125 -6.35 -10.26 -8.03
C VAL A 125 -5.55 -10.72 -9.25
N PRO A 126 -6.13 -11.53 -10.16
CA PRO A 126 -5.49 -11.83 -11.43
C PRO A 126 -5.41 -10.55 -12.26
N ALA A 127 -4.19 -10.12 -12.58
CA ALA A 127 -3.93 -8.97 -13.43
C ALA A 127 -2.87 -9.31 -14.49
N ARG A 128 -2.97 -8.68 -15.65
CA ARG A 128 -2.01 -8.81 -16.76
C ARG A 128 -1.69 -7.44 -17.31
N GLY A 129 -0.53 -7.31 -17.97
CA GLY A 129 -0.10 -6.09 -18.62
C GLY A 129 0.94 -5.30 -17.82
N PRO A 130 1.29 -4.07 -18.27
CA PRO A 130 2.48 -3.35 -17.79
C PRO A 130 2.38 -2.86 -16.33
N PHE A 131 1.20 -2.86 -15.74
CA PHE A 131 0.95 -2.47 -14.33
C PHE A 131 0.66 -3.67 -13.43
N ALA A 132 0.89 -4.90 -13.90
CA ALA A 132 0.84 -6.11 -13.08
C ALA A 132 2.28 -6.56 -12.78
N LEU A 133 2.64 -6.65 -11.50
CA LEU A 133 3.98 -7.02 -11.05
C LEU A 133 3.92 -8.24 -10.15
N ASP A 134 4.83 -9.20 -10.33
CA ASP A 134 4.89 -10.34 -9.44
C ASP A 134 5.38 -9.94 -8.04
N HIS A 135 6.39 -9.10 -7.93
CA HIS A 135 7.01 -8.77 -6.65
C HIS A 135 7.28 -7.26 -6.49
N PRO A 136 7.23 -6.72 -5.24
CA PRO A 136 7.50 -5.30 -4.99
C PRO A 136 8.89 -4.80 -5.45
N ARG A 137 9.91 -5.65 -5.54
CA ARG A 137 11.25 -5.26 -6.00
C ARG A 137 11.29 -4.62 -7.39
N THR A 138 10.33 -4.92 -8.26
CA THR A 138 10.29 -4.38 -9.63
C THR A 138 9.54 -3.05 -9.70
N LEU A 139 8.90 -2.62 -8.62
CA LEU A 139 8.15 -1.38 -8.55
C LEU A 139 9.00 -0.14 -8.91
N PRO A 140 10.25 0.04 -8.43
CA PRO A 140 11.05 1.20 -8.80
C PRO A 140 11.26 1.31 -10.32
N ALA A 141 11.51 0.19 -11.01
CA ALA A 141 11.70 0.19 -12.45
C ALA A 141 10.43 0.60 -13.21
N LEU A 142 9.26 0.15 -12.76
CA LEU A 142 7.98 0.56 -13.34
C LEU A 142 7.72 2.06 -13.11
N ILE A 143 7.92 2.55 -11.88
CA ILE A 143 7.70 3.95 -11.53
C ILE A 143 8.68 4.86 -12.30
N ALA A 144 9.94 4.47 -12.46
CA ALA A 144 10.89 5.21 -13.29
C ALA A 144 10.41 5.35 -14.74
N ARG A 145 9.85 4.28 -15.33
CA ARG A 145 9.26 4.32 -16.68
C ARG A 145 8.04 5.24 -16.76
N MET A 146 7.15 5.20 -15.77
CA MET A 146 5.98 6.08 -15.71
C MET A 146 6.37 7.57 -15.62
N ARG A 147 7.48 7.87 -14.94
CA ARG A 147 8.02 9.24 -14.85
C ARG A 147 8.69 9.71 -16.15
N ALA A 148 9.41 8.82 -16.82
CA ALA A 148 10.15 9.15 -18.04
C ALA A 148 9.25 9.36 -19.28
N LYS A 149 8.06 8.75 -19.29
CA LYS A 149 7.09 8.88 -20.38
C LYS A 149 5.72 9.18 -19.77
N PRO A 150 5.21 10.43 -19.83
CA PRO A 150 3.86 10.73 -19.41
C PRO A 150 2.91 9.77 -20.14
N LEU A 151 2.15 8.96 -19.40
CA LEU A 151 1.21 8.02 -19.98
C LEU A 151 0.25 8.82 -20.86
N GLY A 152 0.42 8.66 -22.18
CA GLY A 152 -0.21 9.51 -23.17
C GLY A 152 -1.72 9.41 -23.09
N ARG A 153 -2.40 10.54 -23.35
CA ARG A 153 -3.84 10.62 -23.57
C ARG A 153 -4.30 9.45 -24.45
N GLY A 154 -5.08 8.53 -23.88
CA GLY A 154 -6.01 7.75 -24.68
C GLY A 154 -6.94 8.73 -25.36
N ARG A 155 -6.79 8.89 -26.68
CA ARG A 155 -7.80 9.53 -27.54
C ARG A 155 -9.00 8.56 -27.61
N GLY A 156 -10.21 9.09 -27.44
CA GLY A 156 -11.46 8.34 -27.59
C GLY A 156 -12.45 8.74 -26.51
#